data_AF-A0A5B8VXV0-F1
#
_entry.id   AF-A0A5B8VXV0-F1
#
_cell.length_a   1.000
_cell.length_b   1.000
_cell.length_c   1.000
_cell.angle_alpha   90.00
_cell.angle_beta   90.00
_cell.angle_gamma   90.00
#
_symmetry.space_group_name_H-M   'P 1'
#
loop_
_entity.id
_entity.type
_entity.pdbx_description
1 polymer ?
#
loop_
_entity_poly.entity_id
_entity_poly.type
_entity_poly.pdbx_seq_one_letter_code
_entity_poly.pdbx_strand_id
1 'polypeptide(L)'
;MSTESHEVHHEAGDHQSMTRGRIVKVALILSAITAVEFIIALYLVPKGILPIHFANPVYIVLTLFKAFYIVAYFMHLKFEKLGLALAIIVPILFIIGLILVLTNESHHWIDLRG
;
A
#
# COMPACT_ATOMS: atom_id res chain seq x y z
N MET A 1 4.20 -22.42 57.57
CA MET A 1 4.73 -22.49 56.19
C MET A 1 3.79 -21.67 55.32
N SER A 2 4.22 -20.47 54.96
CA SER A 2 3.48 -19.58 54.08
C SER A 2 3.59 -20.11 52.66
N THR A 3 2.49 -20.52 52.06
CA THR A 3 2.46 -20.90 50.65
C THR A 3 2.42 -19.60 49.85
N GLU A 4 3.56 -19.25 49.26
CA GLU A 4 3.66 -18.17 48.27
C GLU A 4 2.60 -18.40 47.19
N SER A 5 1.73 -17.41 47.02
CA SER A 5 0.93 -17.23 45.84
C SER A 5 1.88 -17.05 44.67
N HIS A 6 1.95 -18.04 43.81
CA HIS A 6 2.58 -17.97 42.51
C HIS A 6 1.83 -16.89 41.70
N GLU A 7 2.24 -15.63 41.86
CA GLU A 7 1.90 -14.55 40.95
C GLU A 7 2.47 -14.95 39.60
N VAL A 8 1.61 -15.56 38.79
CA VAL A 8 1.81 -15.60 37.34
C VAL A 8 1.74 -14.16 36.90
N HIS A 9 2.89 -13.50 36.91
CA HIS A 9 3.17 -12.35 36.07
C HIS A 9 2.77 -12.80 34.66
N HIS A 10 1.55 -12.45 34.25
CA HIS A 10 1.22 -12.36 32.85
C HIS A 10 2.15 -11.28 32.31
N GLU A 11 3.35 -11.69 31.92
CA GLU A 11 4.15 -10.94 30.97
C GLU A 11 3.18 -10.68 29.82
N ALA A 12 2.75 -9.42 29.74
CA ALA A 12 2.00 -8.89 28.65
C ALA A 12 2.88 -9.04 27.42
N GLY A 13 2.83 -10.24 26.83
CA GLY A 13 3.37 -10.54 25.54
C GLY A 13 2.89 -9.42 24.65
N ASP A 14 3.87 -8.69 24.14
CA ASP A 14 3.78 -7.51 23.32
C ASP A 14 3.07 -7.87 22.01
N HIS A 15 1.77 -8.15 22.10
CA HIS A 15 0.85 -8.25 20.99
C HIS A 15 0.78 -6.84 20.44
N GLN A 16 1.64 -6.57 19.46
CA GLN A 16 1.76 -5.35 18.66
C GLN A 16 0.48 -5.09 17.86
N SER A 17 -0.64 -4.99 18.56
CA SER A 17 -1.90 -4.49 18.06
C SER A 17 -1.70 -3.00 17.83
N MET A 18 -1.98 -2.54 16.61
CA MET A 18 -1.95 -1.13 16.27
C MET A 18 -2.95 -0.38 17.18
N THR A 19 -2.45 0.29 18.23
CA THR A 19 -3.28 1.14 19.08
C THR A 19 -3.99 2.18 18.22
N ARG A 20 -5.26 2.49 18.51
CA ARG A 20 -6.06 3.48 17.77
C ARG A 20 -5.30 4.80 17.51
N GLY A 21 -4.51 5.27 18.47
CA GLY A 21 -3.70 6.48 18.31
C GLY A 21 -2.64 6.40 17.20
N ARG A 22 -2.01 5.23 16.99
CA ARG A 22 -1.02 5.04 15.93
C ARG A 22 -1.69 5.00 14.55
N ILE A 23 -2.86 4.38 14.43
CA ILE A 23 -3.65 4.35 13.18
C ILE A 23 -4.00 5.77 12.74
N VAL A 24 -4.54 6.58 13.66
CA VAL A 24 -4.90 7.98 13.36
C VAL A 24 -3.67 8.80 12.98
N LYS A 25 -2.54 8.59 13.65
CA LYS A 25 -1.28 9.28 13.32
C LYS A 25 -0.78 8.93 11.90
N VAL A 26 -0.81 7.65 11.52
CA VAL A 26 -0.41 7.23 10.18
C VAL A 26 -1.41 7.71 9.13
N ALA A 27 -2.71 7.66 9.41
CA ALA A 27 -3.75 8.20 8.54
C ALA A 27 -3.53 9.70 8.26
N LEU A 28 -3.17 10.49 9.28
CA LEU A 28 -2.82 11.91 9.12
C LEU A 28 -1.58 12.12 8.24
N ILE A 29 -0.54 11.31 8.43
CA ILE A 29 0.67 11.37 7.58
C ILE A 29 0.32 11.07 6.12
N LEU A 30 -0.46 10.02 5.87
CA LEU A 30 -0.90 9.64 4.52
C LEU A 30 -1.79 10.72 3.89
N SER A 31 -2.66 11.33 4.69
CA SER A 31 -3.49 12.45 4.25
C SER A 31 -2.63 13.66 3.86
N ALA A 32 -1.61 13.98 4.65
CA ALA A 32 -0.67 15.06 4.34
C ALA A 32 0.13 14.81 3.06
N ILE A 33 0.67 13.59 2.87
CA ILE A 33 1.37 13.20 1.62
C ILE A 33 0.42 13.38 0.43
N THR A 34 -0.82 12.91 0.55
CA THR A 34 -1.83 13.01 -0.51
C THR A 34 -2.21 14.47 -0.80
N ALA A 35 -2.31 15.32 0.22
CA ALA A 35 -2.55 16.75 0.03
C ALA A 35 -1.40 17.43 -0.73
N VAL A 36 -0.15 17.08 -0.42
CA VAL A 36 1.02 17.57 -1.16
C VAL A 36 1.00 17.10 -2.62
N GLU A 37 0.67 15.83 -2.89
CA GLU A 37 0.49 15.31 -4.24
C GLU A 37 -0.55 16.13 -5.03
N PHE A 38 -1.70 16.42 -4.41
CA PHE A 38 -2.73 17.26 -5.04
C PHE A 38 -2.29 18.70 -5.28
N ILE A 39 -1.52 19.31 -4.37
CA ILE A 39 -0.99 20.67 -4.58
C ILE A 39 -0.01 20.67 -5.77
N ILE A 40 0.88 19.69 -5.85
CA ILE A 40 1.80 19.56 -6.98
C ILE A 40 1.02 19.41 -8.29
N ALA A 41 0.05 18.49 -8.32
CA ALA A 41 -0.72 18.17 -9.52
C ALA A 41 -1.68 19.29 -9.97
N LEU A 42 -2.41 19.91 -9.04
CA LEU A 42 -3.47 20.89 -9.35
C LEU A 42 -3.00 22.34 -9.34
N TYR A 43 -1.91 22.65 -8.65
CA TYR A 43 -1.43 24.03 -8.51
C TYR A 43 -0.07 24.25 -9.15
N LEU A 44 0.91 23.39 -8.86
CA LEU A 44 2.31 23.64 -9.21
C LEU A 44 2.64 23.32 -10.67
N VAL A 45 2.06 22.25 -11.20
CA VAL A 45 2.17 21.86 -12.62
C VAL A 45 1.36 22.81 -13.53
N PRO A 46 0.08 23.13 -13.27
CA PRO A 46 -0.71 23.98 -14.18
C PRO A 46 -0.23 25.43 -14.23
N LYS A 47 0.40 25.93 -13.14
CA LYS A 47 1.02 27.26 -13.11
C LYS A 47 2.39 27.33 -13.78
N GLY A 48 2.91 26.21 -14.30
CA GLY A 48 4.21 26.14 -14.95
C GLY A 48 5.41 26.34 -14.01
N ILE A 49 5.19 26.31 -12.69
CA ILE A 49 6.23 26.50 -11.67
C ILE A 49 7.13 25.26 -11.61
N LEU A 50 6.55 24.07 -11.76
CA LEU A 50 7.27 22.81 -11.93
C LEU A 50 7.01 22.23 -13.33
N PRO A 51 8.05 21.99 -14.13
CA PRO A 51 7.93 21.25 -15.38
C PRO A 51 7.39 19.84 -15.12
N ILE A 52 6.48 19.37 -15.99
CA ILE A 52 5.90 18.03 -15.91
C ILE A 52 6.96 16.92 -15.85
N HIS A 53 8.08 17.12 -16.55
CA HIS A 53 9.20 16.18 -16.56
C HIS A 53 9.82 15.96 -15.18
N PHE A 54 9.79 16.97 -14.30
CA PHE A 54 10.25 16.86 -12.91
C PHE A 54 9.12 16.49 -11.95
N ALA A 55 7.88 16.93 -12.23
CA ALA A 55 6.74 16.62 -11.37
C ALA A 55 6.37 15.12 -11.41
N ASN A 56 6.42 14.48 -12.58
CA ASN A 56 6.09 13.05 -12.73
C ASN A 56 6.93 12.11 -11.84
N PRO A 57 8.28 12.15 -11.87
CA PRO A 57 9.08 11.26 -11.02
C PRO A 57 8.85 11.55 -9.52
N VAL A 58 8.68 12.81 -9.14
CA VAL A 58 8.35 13.19 -7.75
C VAL A 58 7.02 12.58 -7.32
N TYR A 59 6.00 12.65 -8.18
CA TYR A 59 4.68 12.07 -7.93
C TYR A 59 4.77 10.55 -7.74
N ILE A 60 5.47 9.85 -8.65
CA ILE A 60 5.67 8.39 -8.56
C ILE A 60 6.32 8.01 -7.22
N VAL A 61 7.37 8.73 -6.80
CA VAL A 61 8.07 8.46 -5.54
C VAL A 61 7.14 8.70 -4.34
N LEU A 62 6.41 9.82 -4.30
CA LEU A 62 5.45 10.12 -3.23
C LEU A 62 4.35 9.05 -3.12
N THR A 63 3.81 8.62 -4.27
CA THR A 63 2.80 7.57 -4.33
C THR A 63 3.34 6.22 -3.83
N LEU A 64 4.59 5.86 -4.18
CA LEU A 64 5.24 4.64 -3.67
C LEU A 64 5.46 4.70 -2.14
N PHE A 65 5.90 5.84 -1.62
CA PHE A 65 6.03 6.04 -0.16
C PHE A 65 4.69 5.86 0.54
N LYS A 66 3.62 6.46 0.01
CA LYS A 66 2.26 6.29 0.52
C LYS A 66 1.83 4.82 0.51
N ALA A 67 2.02 4.12 -0.61
CA ALA A 67 1.67 2.70 -0.73
C ALA A 67 2.43 1.85 0.30
N PHE A 68 3.73 2.09 0.47
CA PHE A 68 4.54 1.43 1.49
C PHE A 68 4.00 1.67 2.91
N TYR A 69 3.65 2.92 3.27
CA TYR A 69 3.06 3.22 4.57
C TYR A 69 1.69 2.56 4.77
N ILE A 70 0.85 2.48 3.73
CA ILE A 70 -0.44 1.79 3.80
C ILE A 70 -0.21 0.31 4.13
N VAL A 71 0.63 -0.38 3.37
CA VAL A 71 0.84 -1.82 3.55
C VAL A 71 1.56 -2.12 4.86
N ALA A 72 2.54 -1.31 5.25
CA ALA A 72 3.26 -1.51 6.50
C ALA A 72 2.34 -1.35 7.72
N TYR A 73 1.48 -0.32 7.76
CA TYR A 73 0.74 0.03 8.98
C TYR A 73 -0.73 -0.43 9.00
N PHE A 74 -1.43 -0.44 7.87
CA PHE A 74 -2.85 -0.80 7.82
C PHE A 74 -3.10 -2.27 7.47
N MET A 75 -2.21 -2.90 6.71
CA MET A 75 -2.29 -4.34 6.46
C MET A 75 -1.64 -5.19 7.56
N HIS A 76 -1.11 -4.57 8.63
CA HIS A 76 -0.40 -5.26 9.73
C HIS A 76 0.86 -6.01 9.29
N LEU A 77 1.36 -5.75 8.08
CA LEU A 77 2.48 -6.49 7.47
C LEU A 77 3.86 -5.91 7.78
N LYS A 78 4.00 -4.95 8.71
CA LYS A 78 5.31 -4.35 9.08
C LYS A 78 6.37 -5.40 9.44
N PHE A 79 5.96 -6.61 9.84
CA PHE A 79 6.84 -7.73 10.20
C PHE A 79 6.77 -8.91 9.22
N GLU A 80 5.85 -8.90 8.26
CA GLU A 80 5.66 -9.96 7.30
C GLU A 80 6.03 -9.47 5.89
N LYS A 81 7.34 -9.57 5.57
CA LYS A 81 7.88 -9.27 4.22
C LYS A 81 7.09 -9.99 3.12
N LEU A 82 6.54 -11.15 3.45
CA LEU A 82 5.73 -11.97 2.56
C LEU A 82 4.42 -11.29 2.16
N GLY A 83 3.73 -10.62 3.07
CA GLY A 83 2.47 -9.94 2.72
C GLY A 83 2.69 -8.74 1.79
N LEU A 84 3.80 -8.01 1.97
CA LEU A 84 4.21 -6.94 1.06
C LEU A 84 4.45 -7.48 -0.35
N ALA A 85 5.16 -8.61 -0.46
CA ALA A 85 5.38 -9.26 -1.75
C ALA A 85 4.06 -9.77 -2.36
N LEU A 86 3.20 -10.42 -1.57
CA LEU A 86 1.94 -10.99 -2.03
C LEU A 86 0.97 -9.92 -2.53
N ALA A 87 0.88 -8.79 -1.82
CA ALA A 87 0.03 -7.65 -2.19
C ALA A 87 0.43 -7.00 -3.53
N ILE A 88 1.69 -7.19 -3.96
CA ILE A 88 2.19 -6.70 -5.26
C ILE A 88 2.07 -7.81 -6.31
N ILE A 89 2.53 -9.02 -5.99
CA ILE A 89 2.61 -10.16 -6.92
C ILE A 89 1.23 -10.62 -7.37
N VAL A 90 0.26 -10.73 -6.46
CA VAL A 90 -1.10 -11.23 -6.79
C VAL A 90 -1.80 -10.36 -7.83
N PRO A 91 -1.93 -9.03 -7.66
CA PRO A 91 -2.57 -8.19 -8.68
C PRO A 91 -1.80 -8.17 -10.00
N ILE A 92 -0.46 -8.25 -9.98
CA ILE A 92 0.34 -8.35 -11.22
C ILE A 92 0.05 -9.66 -11.96
N LEU A 93 0.07 -10.80 -11.27
CA LEU A 93 -0.24 -12.09 -11.87
C LEU A 93 -1.68 -12.14 -12.39
N PHE A 94 -2.62 -11.53 -11.66
CA PHE A 94 -4.01 -11.44 -12.08
C PHE A 94 -4.16 -10.63 -13.38
N ILE A 95 -3.48 -9.49 -13.50
CA ILE A 95 -3.49 -8.67 -14.73
C ILE A 95 -2.88 -9.45 -15.91
N ILE A 96 -1.73 -10.11 -15.70
CA ILE A 96 -1.10 -10.93 -16.75
C ILE A 96 -2.05 -12.04 -17.20
N GLY A 97 -2.69 -12.73 -16.25
CA GLY A 97 -3.70 -13.77 -16.54
C GLY A 97 -4.88 -13.23 -17.34
N LEU A 98 -5.42 -12.05 -16.98
CA LEU A 98 -6.50 -11.41 -17.73
C LEU A 98 -6.10 -11.07 -19.16
N ILE A 99 -4.89 -10.53 -19.37
CA ILE A 99 -4.39 -10.24 -20.72
C ILE A 99 -4.35 -11.51 -21.58
N LEU A 100 -3.85 -12.62 -21.03
CA LEU A 100 -3.77 -13.90 -21.74
C LEU A 100 -5.16 -14.45 -22.11
N VAL A 101 -6.09 -14.46 -21.15
CA VAL A 101 -7.47 -14.94 -21.36
C VAL A 101 -8.18 -14.10 -22.43
N LEU A 102 -8.11 -12.77 -22.30
CA LEU A 102 -8.76 -11.87 -23.26
C LEU A 102 -8.14 -11.95 -24.65
N THR A 103 -6.83 -12.17 -24.75
CA THR A 103 -6.14 -12.33 -26.04
C THR A 103 -6.53 -13.66 -26.70
N ASN A 104 -6.61 -14.75 -25.93
CA ASN A 104 -7.06 -16.05 -26.44
C ASN A 104 -8.52 -15.99 -26.93
N GLU A 105 -9.40 -15.38 -26.14
CA GLU A 105 -10.80 -15.15 -26.52
C GLU A 105 -10.89 -14.28 -27.79
N SER A 106 -10.09 -13.22 -27.88
CA SER A 106 -10.05 -12.34 -29.06
C SER A 106 -9.64 -13.10 -30.32
N HIS A 107 -8.63 -13.97 -30.24
CA HIS A 107 -8.22 -14.81 -31.37
C HIS A 107 -9.32 -15.78 -31.79
N HIS A 108 -10.00 -16.42 -30.83
CA HIS A 108 -11.11 -17.34 -31.11
C HIS A 108 -12.28 -16.64 -31.82
N TRP A 109 -12.62 -15.42 -31.40
CA TRP A 109 -13.67 -14.60 -32.04
C TRP A 109 -13.34 -14.17 -33.47
N ILE A 110 -12.07 -13.92 -33.78
CA ILE A 110 -11.64 -13.52 -35.13
C ILE A 110 -11.69 -14.72 -36.08
N ASP A 111 -11.27 -15.90 -35.61
CA ASP A 111 -11.31 -17.15 -36.38
C ASP A 111 -12.74 -17.57 -36.74
N LEU A 112 -13.70 -17.39 -35.82
CA LEU A 112 -15.12 -17.67 -36.07
C LEU A 112 -15.81 -16.68 -37.03
N ARG A 113 -15.19 -15.53 -37.31
CA ARG A 113 -15.70 -14.50 -38.22
C ARG A 113 -15.04 -14.52 -39.60
N GLY A 114 -13.97 -15.30 -39.76
CA GLY A 114 -13.21 -15.50 -41.00
C GLY A 114 -13.77 -16.60 -41.89
#